data_AF-A0A2N9MEE5-F1
#
_entry.id   AF-A0A2N9MEE5-F1
#
_cell.length_a   1.000
_cell.length_b   1.000
_cell.length_c   1.000
_cell.angle_alpha   90.00
_cell.angle_beta   90.00
_cell.angle_gamma   90.00
#
_symmetry.space_group_name_H-M   'P 1'
#
loop_
_entity.id
_entity.type
_entity.pdbx_description
1 polymer ?
#
loop_
_entity_poly.entity_id
_entity_poly.type
_entity_poly.pdbx_seq_one_letter_code
_entity_poly.pdbx_strand_id
1 'polypeptide(L)'
;MKKRVLRICTILALGFAATHTNASAQETPGIEGAWISNVTVHDCQTGAFIRTVRSLALFIHDGSFTEAGATVTGLVNARSSSVGVWRHAQGKTYNSTFQFVGLTPAGAFATMIQVARTLELDGDHWTAQDFLKISDINGNLLGTACSTALATRAP
;
A
#
# COMPACT_ATOMS: atom_id res chain seq x y z
N MET A 1 -29.63 -74.37 9.21
CA MET A 1 -28.76 -73.83 10.29
C MET A 1 -27.47 -73.26 9.68
N LYS A 2 -27.15 -71.98 9.96
CA LYS A 2 -25.85 -71.25 9.82
C LYS A 2 -25.20 -71.18 8.41
N LYS A 3 -25.45 -70.11 7.63
CA LYS A 3 -24.66 -68.86 7.43
C LYS A 3 -23.18 -69.05 7.01
N ARG A 4 -22.80 -68.48 5.85
CA ARG A 4 -21.72 -67.47 5.74
C ARG A 4 -21.79 -66.73 4.40
N VAL A 5 -22.22 -65.47 4.49
CA VAL A 5 -22.22 -64.46 3.42
C VAL A 5 -20.83 -63.87 3.35
N LEU A 6 -20.16 -63.97 2.20
CA LEU A 6 -18.89 -63.31 1.95
C LEU A 6 -19.18 -61.86 1.53
N ARG A 7 -19.10 -60.91 2.47
CA ARG A 7 -19.20 -59.47 2.18
C ARG A 7 -17.85 -58.99 1.65
N ILE A 8 -17.83 -58.63 0.37
CA ILE A 8 -16.73 -57.92 -0.29
C ILE A 8 -16.75 -56.47 0.22
N CYS A 9 -15.72 -56.06 0.95
CA CYS A 9 -15.49 -54.66 1.32
C CYS A 9 -14.77 -53.95 0.17
N THR A 10 -15.53 -53.41 -0.78
CA THR A 10 -14.99 -52.45 -1.75
C THR A 10 -14.90 -51.09 -1.06
N ILE A 11 -13.70 -50.71 -0.63
CA ILE A 11 -13.42 -49.38 -0.10
C ILE A 11 -13.45 -48.42 -1.30
N LEU A 12 -14.55 -47.68 -1.46
CA LEU A 12 -14.63 -46.56 -2.40
C LEU A 12 -13.81 -45.41 -1.81
N ALA A 13 -12.56 -45.25 -2.25
CA ALA A 13 -11.79 -44.05 -1.98
C ALA A 13 -12.39 -42.89 -2.79
N LEU A 14 -13.33 -42.16 -2.19
CA LEU A 14 -13.78 -40.86 -2.68
C LEU A 14 -12.60 -39.89 -2.54
N GLY A 15 -11.78 -39.80 -3.58
CA GLY A 15 -10.79 -38.75 -3.71
C GLY A 15 -11.50 -37.41 -3.75
N PHE A 16 -11.41 -36.65 -2.65
CA PHE A 16 -11.66 -35.22 -2.68
C PHE A 16 -10.59 -34.61 -3.58
N ALA A 17 -10.91 -34.42 -4.86
CA ALA A 17 -10.19 -33.47 -5.68
C ALA A 17 -10.46 -32.09 -5.08
N ALA A 18 -9.55 -31.62 -4.23
CA ALA A 18 -9.52 -30.22 -3.84
C ALA A 18 -9.32 -29.41 -5.12
N THR A 19 -10.42 -28.89 -5.67
CA THR A 19 -10.34 -27.83 -6.66
C THR A 19 -9.68 -26.66 -5.98
N HIS A 20 -8.38 -26.51 -6.20
CA HIS A 20 -7.67 -25.27 -5.90
C HIS A 20 -8.31 -24.20 -6.78
N THR A 21 -9.33 -23.51 -6.27
CA THR A 21 -9.69 -22.20 -6.77
C THR A 21 -8.49 -21.32 -6.50
N ASN A 22 -7.61 -21.20 -7.49
CA ASN A 22 -6.75 -20.03 -7.60
C ASN A 22 -7.72 -18.86 -7.60
N ALA A 23 -7.83 -18.17 -6.46
CA ALA A 23 -8.44 -16.87 -6.44
C ALA A 23 -7.53 -15.99 -7.30
N SER A 24 -7.78 -15.95 -8.61
CA SER A 24 -7.25 -14.88 -9.44
C SER A 24 -7.76 -13.61 -8.77
N ALA A 25 -6.84 -12.75 -8.31
CA ALA A 25 -7.21 -11.40 -7.95
C ALA A 25 -8.08 -10.90 -9.09
N GLN A 26 -9.36 -10.64 -8.80
CA GLN A 26 -10.29 -10.11 -9.78
C GLN A 26 -9.56 -8.94 -10.45
N GLU A 27 -9.44 -8.93 -11.78
CA GLU A 27 -9.00 -7.74 -12.50
C GLU A 27 -9.88 -6.61 -11.97
N THR A 28 -9.32 -5.77 -11.10
CA THR A 28 -10.07 -4.72 -10.44
C THR A 28 -9.82 -3.50 -11.30
N PRO A 29 -10.78 -3.10 -12.16
CA PRO A 29 -10.57 -1.96 -13.02
C PRO A 29 -10.32 -0.73 -12.14
N GLY A 30 -9.30 0.05 -12.45
CA GLY A 30 -8.96 1.24 -11.67
C GLY A 30 -7.90 1.01 -10.59
N ILE A 31 -7.85 1.93 -9.63
CA ILE A 31 -6.75 1.99 -8.64
C ILE A 31 -6.98 1.13 -7.39
N GLU A 32 -8.19 0.63 -7.18
CA GLU A 32 -8.50 -0.18 -6.02
C GLU A 32 -7.57 -1.40 -5.91
N GLY A 33 -7.24 -1.75 -4.67
CA GLY A 33 -6.33 -2.84 -4.34
C GLY A 33 -4.96 -2.41 -3.86
N ALA A 34 -4.07 -3.40 -3.76
CA ALA A 34 -2.74 -3.26 -3.18
C ALA A 34 -1.67 -2.96 -4.25
N TRP A 35 -0.70 -2.13 -3.88
CA TRP A 35 0.35 -1.64 -4.77
C TRP A 35 1.69 -1.62 -4.05
N ILE A 36 2.75 -1.92 -4.79
CA ILE A 36 4.13 -1.78 -4.35
C ILE A 36 4.70 -0.57 -5.09
N SER A 37 5.25 0.40 -4.37
CA SER A 37 5.83 1.60 -4.96
C SER A 37 7.25 1.88 -4.50
N ASN A 38 8.01 2.57 -5.33
CA ASN A 38 9.26 3.23 -4.94
C ASN A 38 9.01 4.74 -4.97
N VAL A 39 9.15 5.38 -3.82
CA VAL A 39 8.93 6.81 -3.60
C VAL A 39 10.28 7.51 -3.53
N THR A 40 10.53 8.45 -4.44
CA THR A 40 11.75 9.27 -4.47
C THR A 40 11.43 10.66 -3.92
N VAL A 41 11.98 10.95 -2.75
CA VAL A 41 11.82 12.23 -2.06
C VAL A 41 12.91 13.17 -2.53
N HIS A 42 12.53 14.41 -2.83
CA HIS A 42 13.41 15.48 -3.28
C HIS A 42 13.01 16.81 -2.64
N ASP A 43 13.96 17.73 -2.62
CA ASP A 43 13.72 19.11 -2.24
C ASP A 43 12.83 19.80 -3.29
N CYS A 44 11.73 20.43 -2.85
CA CYS A 44 10.75 21.01 -3.77
C CYS A 44 11.29 22.18 -4.61
N GLN A 45 12.30 22.90 -4.14
CA GLN A 45 12.80 24.11 -4.79
C GLN A 45 13.92 23.78 -5.78
N THR A 46 14.85 22.93 -5.34
CA THR A 46 16.06 22.60 -6.08
C THR A 46 15.92 21.33 -6.92
N GLY A 47 14.95 20.47 -6.60
CA GLY A 47 14.84 19.13 -7.18
C GLY A 47 15.93 18.17 -6.69
N ALA A 48 16.74 18.57 -5.69
CA ALA A 48 17.83 17.75 -5.20
C ALA A 48 17.30 16.46 -4.56
N PHE A 49 17.92 15.33 -4.91
CA PHE A 49 17.60 14.02 -4.35
C PHE A 49 17.84 13.99 -2.83
N ILE A 50 16.87 13.46 -2.09
CA ILE A 50 16.99 13.24 -0.64
C ILE A 50 17.13 11.75 -0.34
N ARG A 51 16.17 10.93 -0.82
CA ARG A 51 16.16 9.47 -0.59
C ARG A 51 15.13 8.76 -1.47
N THR A 52 15.23 7.42 -1.53
CA THR A 52 14.18 6.55 -2.04
C THR A 52 13.67 5.62 -0.93
N VAL A 53 12.35 5.40 -0.90
CA VAL A 53 11.66 4.55 0.07
C VAL A 53 10.74 3.59 -0.68
N ARG A 54 10.86 2.28 -0.41
CA ARG A 54 9.88 1.30 -0.90
C ARG A 54 8.63 1.36 -0.02
N SER A 55 7.46 1.27 -0.62
CA SER A 55 6.19 1.43 0.09
C SER A 55 5.12 0.45 -0.42
N LEU A 56 4.20 0.08 0.47
CA LEU A 56 2.99 -0.69 0.18
C LEU A 56 1.78 0.22 0.37
N ALA A 57 0.93 0.34 -0.64
CA ALA A 57 -0.29 1.15 -0.57
C ALA A 57 -1.53 0.27 -0.81
N LEU A 58 -2.63 0.59 -0.13
CA LEU A 58 -3.93 -0.04 -0.34
C LEU A 58 -4.98 1.06 -0.55
N PHE A 59 -5.62 1.02 -1.72
CA PHE A 59 -6.78 1.85 -2.07
C PHE A 59 -8.03 1.01 -1.85
N ILE A 60 -8.83 1.38 -0.85
CA ILE A 60 -10.03 0.65 -0.42
C ILE A 60 -11.26 1.26 -1.10
N HIS A 61 -12.20 0.42 -1.53
CA HIS A 61 -13.39 0.81 -2.31
C HIS A 61 -14.23 1.94 -1.67
N ASP A 62 -14.22 2.07 -0.34
CA ASP A 62 -14.93 3.11 0.40
C ASP A 62 -14.28 4.51 0.30
N GLY A 63 -13.17 4.64 -0.45
CA GLY A 63 -12.38 5.85 -0.54
C GLY A 63 -11.31 5.96 0.55
N SER A 64 -11.16 4.96 1.43
CA SER A 64 -10.09 4.92 2.43
C SER A 64 -8.75 4.52 1.82
N PHE A 65 -7.67 5.06 2.34
CA PHE A 65 -6.30 4.79 1.91
C PHE A 65 -5.41 4.45 3.11
N THR A 66 -4.56 3.42 2.96
CA THR A 66 -3.49 3.15 3.92
C THR A 66 -2.18 2.84 3.19
N GLU A 67 -1.07 3.19 3.82
CA GLU A 67 0.26 3.02 3.25
C GLU A 67 1.29 2.65 4.32
N ALA A 68 2.20 1.75 4.00
CA ALA A 68 3.35 1.42 4.82
C ALA A 68 4.64 1.61 4.02
N GLY A 69 5.37 2.68 4.33
CA GLY A 69 6.73 2.87 3.83
C GLY A 69 7.73 2.03 4.62
N ALA A 70 8.73 1.48 3.94
CA ALA A 70 9.84 0.78 4.58
C ALA A 70 10.53 1.72 5.58
N THR A 71 10.58 1.28 6.83
CA THR A 71 11.38 1.93 7.85
C THR A 71 12.80 1.39 7.76
N VAL A 72 13.77 2.28 7.56
CA VAL A 72 15.19 1.90 7.63
C VAL A 72 15.65 2.09 9.07
N THR A 73 15.68 1.00 9.83
CA THR A 73 16.13 0.96 11.22
C THR A 73 17.56 1.49 11.35
N GLY A 74 17.79 2.40 12.30
CA GLY A 74 19.10 3.06 12.50
C GLY A 74 19.27 4.40 11.78
N LEU A 75 18.29 4.85 10.99
CA LEU A 75 18.28 6.18 10.38
C LEU A 75 17.14 7.06 10.94
N VAL A 76 17.30 8.38 10.82
CA VAL A 76 16.40 9.48 11.27
C VAL A 76 14.99 9.50 10.64
N ASN A 77 14.55 8.41 10.00
CA ASN A 77 13.36 8.37 9.16
C ASN A 77 12.37 7.26 9.55
N ALA A 78 12.35 6.84 10.82
CA ALA A 78 11.31 5.95 11.32
C ALA A 78 9.94 6.64 11.17
N ARG A 79 8.94 5.90 10.70
CA ARG A 79 7.59 6.43 10.50
C ARG A 79 6.52 5.40 10.83
N SER A 80 5.33 5.86 11.18
CA SER A 80 4.15 5.02 11.25
C SER A 80 3.66 4.65 9.84
N SER A 81 2.74 3.69 9.78
CA SER A 81 1.83 3.58 8.63
C SER A 81 1.02 4.87 8.47
N SER A 82 0.61 5.13 7.23
CA SER A 82 -0.26 6.24 6.88
C SER A 82 -1.72 5.83 6.90
N VAL A 83 -2.57 6.81 7.16
CA VAL A 83 -4.01 6.72 6.92
C VAL A 83 -4.48 7.94 6.15
N GLY A 84 -5.49 7.77 5.31
CA GLY A 84 -5.99 8.85 4.48
C GLY A 84 -7.20 8.46 3.66
N VAL A 85 -7.44 9.27 2.64
CA VAL A 85 -8.54 9.10 1.70
C VAL A 85 -8.05 9.24 0.26
N TRP A 86 -8.78 8.67 -0.67
CA TRP A 86 -8.56 8.81 -2.10
C TRP A 86 -9.88 8.99 -2.84
N ARG A 87 -9.79 9.50 -4.06
CA ARG A 87 -10.91 9.60 -4.99
C ARG A 87 -10.43 9.61 -6.43
N HIS A 88 -11.29 9.12 -7.32
CA HIS A 88 -11.13 9.37 -8.75
C HIS A 88 -11.29 10.87 -9.04
N ALA A 89 -10.44 11.41 -9.92
CA ALA A 89 -10.49 12.82 -10.31
C ALA A 89 -11.07 12.97 -11.72
N GLN A 90 -10.35 12.49 -12.73
CA GLN A 90 -10.77 12.51 -14.13
C GLN A 90 -9.95 11.52 -14.94
N GLY A 91 -10.55 10.83 -15.92
CA GLY A 91 -9.81 9.93 -16.82
C GLY A 91 -9.05 8.85 -16.07
N LYS A 92 -7.73 8.81 -16.23
CA LYS A 92 -6.83 7.89 -15.51
C LYS A 92 -6.20 8.52 -14.24
N THR A 93 -6.65 9.72 -13.85
CA THR A 93 -6.09 10.49 -12.74
C THR A 93 -6.88 10.29 -11.45
N TYR A 94 -6.16 10.11 -10.34
CA TYR A 94 -6.72 9.99 -9.00
C TYR A 94 -5.98 10.93 -8.05
N ASN A 95 -6.67 11.32 -6.98
CA ASN A 95 -6.09 12.11 -5.91
C ASN A 95 -6.16 11.34 -4.60
N SER A 96 -5.13 11.46 -3.77
CA SER A 96 -5.16 10.98 -2.39
C SER A 96 -4.57 12.01 -1.43
N THR A 97 -5.04 11.99 -0.19
CA THR A 97 -4.49 12.77 0.90
C THR A 97 -4.37 11.87 2.11
N PHE A 98 -3.17 11.76 2.64
CA PHE A 98 -2.88 10.86 3.74
C PHE A 98 -1.85 11.46 4.67
N GLN A 99 -1.76 10.92 5.88
CA GLN A 99 -0.85 11.40 6.90
C GLN A 99 -0.21 10.26 7.67
N PHE A 100 0.98 10.50 8.16
CA PHE A 100 1.72 9.58 9.02
C PHE A 100 2.58 10.36 10.01
N VAL A 101 2.99 9.66 11.08
CA VAL A 101 3.86 10.20 12.11
C VAL A 101 5.30 9.89 11.76
N GLY A 102 6.16 10.91 11.78
CA GLY A 102 7.61 10.76 11.84
C GLY A 102 8.05 10.52 13.27
N LEU A 103 8.94 9.56 13.47
CA LEU A 103 9.41 9.12 14.78
C LEU A 103 10.89 9.45 14.96
N THR A 104 11.27 9.78 16.19
CA THR A 104 12.67 9.86 16.58
C THR A 104 13.32 8.47 16.54
N PRO A 105 14.66 8.36 16.55
CA PRO A 105 15.33 7.05 16.67
C PRO A 105 14.92 6.26 17.92
N ALA A 106 14.47 6.94 18.99
CA ALA A 106 13.95 6.33 20.20
C ALA A 106 12.47 5.92 20.10
N GLY A 107 11.83 6.11 18.95
CA GLY A 107 10.42 5.76 18.70
C GLY A 107 9.40 6.77 19.23
N ALA A 108 9.84 7.94 19.70
CA ALA A 108 8.94 9.00 20.15
C ALA A 108 8.38 9.79 18.95
N PHE A 109 7.22 10.43 19.11
CA PHE A 109 6.71 11.37 18.11
C PHE A 109 7.74 12.47 17.82
N ALA A 110 8.01 12.72 16.54
CA ALA A 110 8.84 13.83 16.10
C ALA A 110 8.03 14.84 15.27
N THR A 111 7.29 14.35 14.28
CA THR A 111 6.58 15.19 13.31
C THR A 111 5.28 14.54 12.85
N MET A 112 4.35 15.37 12.39
CA MET A 112 3.22 14.95 11.57
C MET A 112 3.52 15.29 10.11
N ILE A 113 3.38 14.33 9.21
CA ILE A 113 3.58 14.53 7.77
C ILE A 113 2.26 14.30 7.06
N GLN A 114 1.75 15.33 6.40
CA GLN A 114 0.60 15.23 5.50
C GLN A 114 1.10 15.23 4.05
N VAL A 115 0.56 14.33 3.24
CA VAL A 115 0.88 14.18 1.83
C VAL A 115 -0.37 14.43 1.00
N ALA A 116 -0.26 15.30 0.01
CA ALA A 116 -1.21 15.44 -1.07
C ALA A 116 -0.60 14.81 -2.32
N ARG A 117 -1.31 13.84 -2.91
CA ARG A 117 -0.85 13.05 -4.04
C ARG A 117 -1.80 13.18 -5.21
N THR A 118 -1.25 13.44 -6.38
CA THR A 118 -1.91 13.23 -7.67
C THR A 118 -1.20 12.10 -8.38
N LEU A 119 -1.96 11.15 -8.91
CA LEU A 119 -1.40 10.00 -9.61
C LEU A 119 -2.13 9.71 -10.92
N GLU A 120 -1.43 9.09 -11.84
CA GLU A 120 -1.93 8.62 -13.13
C GLU A 120 -1.76 7.10 -13.22
N LEU A 121 -2.88 6.40 -13.43
CA LEU A 121 -2.94 4.96 -13.58
C LEU A 121 -2.66 4.56 -15.03
N ASP A 122 -1.92 3.49 -15.26
CA ASP A 122 -1.77 2.84 -16.56
C ASP A 122 -1.68 1.31 -16.42
N GLY A 123 -2.82 0.64 -16.56
CA GLY A 123 -2.96 -0.80 -16.33
C GLY A 123 -2.57 -1.16 -14.89
N ASP A 124 -1.55 -2.01 -14.75
CA ASP A 124 -1.00 -2.43 -13.45
C ASP A 124 0.17 -1.57 -12.98
N HIS A 125 0.28 -0.36 -13.49
CA HIS A 125 1.28 0.63 -13.08
C HIS A 125 0.59 1.94 -12.72
N TRP A 126 1.19 2.72 -11.82
CA TRP A 126 0.87 4.14 -11.72
C TRP A 126 2.10 4.97 -11.42
N THR A 127 2.04 6.24 -11.82
CA THR A 127 3.02 7.26 -11.44
C THR A 127 2.35 8.33 -10.61
N ALA A 128 3.08 8.96 -9.69
CA ALA A 128 2.53 9.99 -8.84
C ALA A 128 3.49 11.13 -8.57
N GLN A 129 2.91 12.29 -8.27
CA GLN A 129 3.57 13.48 -7.76
C GLN A 129 2.92 13.87 -6.43
N ASP A 130 3.76 14.12 -5.44
CA ASP A 130 3.35 14.35 -4.07
C ASP A 130 3.93 15.66 -3.54
N PHE A 131 3.12 16.36 -2.74
CA PHE A 131 3.55 17.47 -1.92
C PHE A 131 3.36 17.14 -0.43
N LEU A 132 4.41 17.35 0.35
CA LEU A 132 4.46 17.01 1.77
C LEU A 132 4.51 18.28 2.61
N LYS A 133 3.66 18.33 3.64
CA LYS A 133 3.73 19.31 4.74
C LYS A 133 4.20 18.61 6.00
N ILE A 134 5.24 19.14 6.62
CA ILE A 134 5.87 18.57 7.82
C ILE A 134 5.63 19.54 8.97
N SER A 135 4.98 19.09 10.03
CA SER A 135 4.61 19.91 11.18
C SER A 135 5.06 19.31 12.50
N ASP A 136 5.19 20.14 13.53
CA ASP A 136 5.40 19.70 14.91
C ASP A 136 4.09 19.17 15.54
N ILE A 137 4.16 18.77 16.82
CA ILE A 137 3.01 18.26 17.57
C ILE A 137 1.90 19.31 17.78
N ASN A 138 2.24 20.60 17.70
CA ASN A 138 1.30 21.70 17.85
C ASN A 138 0.70 22.14 16.51
N GLY A 139 1.13 21.51 15.40
CA GLY A 139 0.70 21.85 14.04
C GLY A 139 1.46 23.02 13.41
N ASN A 140 2.56 23.47 14.02
CA ASN A 140 3.41 24.49 13.38
C ASN A 140 4.17 23.88 12.22
N LEU A 141 4.17 24.55 11.06
CA LEU A 141 4.91 24.11 9.89
C LEU A 141 6.42 24.17 10.14
N LEU A 142 7.08 23.02 10.03
CA LEU A 142 8.54 22.89 10.12
C LEU A 142 9.20 22.92 8.75
N GLY A 143 8.49 22.50 7.71
CA GLY A 143 9.00 22.49 6.35
C GLY A 143 8.10 21.76 5.37
N THR A 144 8.57 21.69 4.12
CA THR A 144 7.89 21.02 3.03
C THR A 144 8.87 20.14 2.26
N ALA A 145 8.35 19.13 1.57
CA ALA A 145 9.12 18.27 0.68
C ALA A 145 8.25 17.81 -0.49
N CYS A 146 8.88 17.29 -1.53
CA CYS A 146 8.20 16.79 -2.71
C CYS A 146 8.62 15.33 -2.95
N SER A 147 7.75 14.53 -3.54
CA SER A 147 8.14 13.20 -4.01
C SER A 147 7.50 12.81 -5.31
N THR A 148 8.18 11.93 -6.04
CA THR A 148 7.58 11.16 -7.13
C THR A 148 7.49 9.71 -6.71
N ALA A 149 6.53 8.98 -7.26
CA ALA A 149 6.42 7.56 -7.02
C ALA A 149 6.10 6.80 -8.30
N LEU A 150 6.67 5.60 -8.40
CA LEU A 150 6.37 4.62 -9.42
C LEU A 150 5.87 3.37 -8.72
N ALA A 151 4.75 2.82 -9.16
CA ALA A 151 4.17 1.64 -8.53
C ALA A 151 3.75 0.58 -9.53
N THR A 152 3.71 -0.65 -9.02
CA THR A 152 3.16 -1.82 -9.69
C THR A 152 2.09 -2.44 -8.80
N ARG A 153 1.07 -3.05 -9.41
CA ARG A 153 0.07 -3.81 -8.65
C ARG A 153 0.77 -4.92 -7.85
N ALA A 154 0.32 -5.13 -6.62
CA ALA A 154 0.81 -6.24 -5.80
C ALA A 154 0.30 -7.58 -6.35
N PRO A 155 1.05 -8.68 -6.18
CA PRO A 155 0.67 -10.02 -6.65
C PRO A 155 -0.54 -10.60 -5.92
#